data_AF-A0A388K6B8-F1
#
_entry.id   AF-A0A388K6B8-F1
#
_cell.length_a   1.000
_cell.length_b   1.000
_cell.length_c   1.000
_cell.angle_alpha   90.00
_cell.angle_beta   90.00
_cell.angle_gamma   90.00
#
_symmetry.space_group_name_H-M   'P 1'
#
loop_
_entity.id
_entity.type
_entity.pdbx_description
1 polymer ?
#
loop_
_entity_poly.entity_id
_entity_poly.type
_entity_poly.pdbx_seq_one_letter_code
_entity_poly.pdbx_strand_id
1 'polypeptide(L)'
;MEYKIGDEVDDSLLDEEECEELEETVKDVFAKALPSQLQNWKKNADALKKNMNLKCWACPKSKVTCLEGIQALINHAKTFQKKNLHVHRGYAKALAAFMTEHFSAGEENHAAVRVAVAEGSEVVWPPVVVLCNTGMIRNGEWETKRKEQLPARLNDEAQVKLEYVPLHDGEGRSVGMSLLVFEGSECGEGFRHARELSAHFYSKQRGLADWEKLKMRYEREGLFGPPRSGVGDLYGYLARRVDMEVLDPRKRYVKEWTVRPLDDVTTAMRNIERKAKEKRVEELSKLEQEAQSAIDQLRRHDEKKRQAERERAQALKELEERNENYRRETAYLQAQIDNLCAQQTEVDKFYSQKIMGLNLKVEQMERKAKEERERFRRQMLEEEIARKEAVERLEKDFERKQLKRKQLSLEVQKALERRRVKLRQEQEAKLLQEQKRYDYELAKKREEYARIAEEGQKAINELQERVLAEMRGNDKEGMEVLRRIRMADSVAEEAATEDKKKKEATVSAVESSKDDSSCVVCEEKKEYRVLLTECGHGNLCCKCWNDILAKNEETNAKHKKSMEPICPTCRTPIVKDVVRIPWKIYL
;
A
#
# COMPACT_ATOMS: atom_id res chain seq x y z
N MET A 1 29.36 -55.97 -5.79
CA MET A 1 30.73 -55.58 -6.21
C MET A 1 31.70 -56.72 -5.88
N GLU A 2 32.66 -57.12 -6.74
CA GLU A 2 33.67 -58.15 -6.37
C GLU A 2 34.88 -57.50 -5.68
N TYR A 3 34.99 -57.64 -4.35
CA TYR A 3 36.14 -57.15 -3.56
C TYR A 3 37.17 -58.27 -3.30
N LYS A 4 38.47 -57.99 -3.47
CA LYS A 4 39.57 -58.88 -3.07
C LYS A 4 40.40 -58.25 -1.95
N ILE A 5 40.87 -59.10 -1.03
CA ILE A 5 41.64 -58.65 0.15
C ILE A 5 42.92 -57.93 -0.30
N GLY A 6 42.96 -56.63 -0.05
CA GLY A 6 44.08 -55.74 -0.39
C GLY A 6 43.82 -54.80 -1.56
N ASP A 7 42.63 -54.81 -2.17
CA ASP A 7 42.22 -53.77 -3.11
C ASP A 7 42.08 -52.42 -2.38
N GLU A 8 42.48 -51.32 -3.04
CA GLU A 8 42.23 -49.95 -2.59
C GLU A 8 40.90 -49.48 -3.18
N VAL A 9 39.92 -49.20 -2.31
CA VAL A 9 38.61 -48.66 -2.67
C VAL A 9 38.58 -47.18 -2.30
N ASP A 10 38.15 -46.35 -3.25
CA ASP A 10 37.91 -44.93 -2.96
C ASP A 10 36.48 -44.74 -2.46
N ASP A 11 36.33 -44.87 -1.14
CA ASP A 11 35.05 -44.74 -0.43
C ASP A 11 34.34 -43.39 -0.71
N SER A 12 35.02 -42.39 -1.29
CA SER A 12 34.43 -41.08 -1.63
C SER A 12 33.59 -41.07 -2.91
N LEU A 13 33.60 -42.16 -3.68
CA LEU A 13 32.83 -42.32 -4.93
C LEU A 13 31.56 -43.17 -4.77
N LEU A 14 31.33 -43.72 -3.58
CA LEU A 14 30.19 -44.59 -3.28
C LEU A 14 29.11 -43.83 -2.52
N ASP A 15 27.84 -44.19 -2.75
CA ASP A 15 26.76 -43.72 -1.89
C ASP A 15 26.64 -44.56 -0.60
N GLU A 16 25.71 -44.18 0.29
CA GLU A 16 25.55 -44.82 1.60
C GLU A 16 25.07 -46.28 1.49
N GLU A 17 24.26 -46.62 0.48
CA GLU A 17 23.77 -47.98 0.22
C GLU A 17 24.91 -48.86 -0.33
N GLU A 18 25.67 -48.36 -1.31
CA GLU A 18 26.86 -49.02 -1.85
C GLU A 18 27.95 -49.26 -0.77
N CYS A 19 28.07 -48.35 0.20
CA CYS A 19 28.98 -48.49 1.32
C CYS A 19 28.56 -49.62 2.28
N GLU A 20 27.26 -49.77 2.58
CA GLU A 20 26.76 -50.88 3.42
C GLU A 20 26.90 -52.24 2.71
N GLU A 21 26.59 -52.31 1.41
CA GLU A 21 26.83 -53.53 0.60
C GLU A 21 28.31 -53.92 0.59
N LEU A 22 29.21 -52.95 0.50
CA LEU A 22 30.65 -53.19 0.57
C LEU A 22 31.07 -53.70 1.95
N GLU A 23 30.57 -53.12 3.05
CA GLU A 23 30.89 -53.59 4.41
C GLU A 23 30.49 -55.07 4.61
N GLU A 24 29.31 -55.48 4.14
CA GLU A 24 28.81 -56.84 4.29
C GLU A 24 29.53 -57.82 3.34
N THR A 25 29.80 -57.42 2.09
CA THR A 25 30.62 -58.20 1.14
C THR A 25 32.03 -58.45 1.71
N VAL A 26 32.66 -57.42 2.27
CA VAL A 26 34.00 -57.51 2.87
C VAL A 26 33.98 -58.39 4.12
N LYS A 27 32.96 -58.27 4.97
CA LYS A 27 32.77 -59.12 6.14
C LYS A 27 32.73 -60.60 5.76
N ASP A 28 31.98 -60.97 4.72
CA ASP A 28 31.88 -62.35 4.24
C ASP A 28 33.21 -62.88 3.67
N VAL A 29 33.93 -62.05 2.92
CA VAL A 29 35.27 -62.38 2.40
C VAL A 29 36.25 -62.65 3.54
N PHE A 30 36.26 -61.82 4.59
CA PHE A 30 37.12 -62.04 5.75
C PHE A 30 36.65 -63.19 6.64
N ALA A 31 35.35 -63.40 6.83
CA ALA A 31 34.80 -64.53 7.58
C ALA A 31 35.26 -65.88 7.01
N LYS A 32 35.31 -66.00 5.68
CA LYS A 32 35.86 -67.19 4.98
C LYS A 32 37.37 -67.36 5.19
N ALA A 33 38.11 -66.27 5.37
CA ALA A 33 39.57 -66.29 5.50
C ALA A 33 40.06 -66.49 6.95
N LEU A 34 39.33 -65.99 7.95
CA LEU A 34 39.70 -66.01 9.38
C LEU A 34 39.98 -67.42 9.96
N PRO A 35 39.22 -68.49 9.64
CA PRO A 35 39.53 -69.84 10.12
C PRO A 35 40.93 -70.33 9.71
N SER A 36 41.38 -70.00 8.50
CA SER A 36 42.73 -70.34 8.03
C SER A 36 43.81 -69.57 8.81
N GLN A 37 43.52 -68.32 9.15
CA GLN A 37 44.38 -67.45 9.94
C GLN A 37 44.48 -67.95 11.39
N LEU A 38 43.37 -68.42 11.98
CA LEU A 38 43.36 -69.05 13.31
C LEU A 38 44.15 -70.36 13.33
N GLN A 39 44.12 -71.18 12.29
CA GLN A 39 45.00 -72.36 12.22
C GLN A 39 46.48 -71.96 12.24
N ASN A 40 46.85 -70.88 11.55
CA ASN A 40 48.23 -70.36 11.57
C ASN A 40 48.59 -69.74 12.93
N TRP A 41 47.65 -69.12 13.65
CA TRP A 41 47.85 -68.69 15.03
C TRP A 41 48.00 -69.88 16.00
N LYS A 42 47.14 -70.90 15.89
CA LYS A 42 47.18 -72.12 16.70
C LYS A 42 48.44 -72.96 16.49
N LYS A 43 48.99 -73.02 15.27
CA LYS A 43 50.29 -73.67 15.00
C LYS A 43 51.46 -73.00 15.72
N ASN A 44 51.33 -71.72 16.08
CA ASN A 44 52.28 -70.96 16.90
C ASN A 44 51.85 -70.94 18.38
N ALA A 45 51.35 -72.05 18.92
CA ALA A 45 50.65 -72.12 20.22
C ALA A 45 51.40 -71.50 21.41
N ASP A 46 52.72 -71.65 21.50
CA ASP A 46 53.52 -71.05 22.60
C ASP A 46 53.55 -69.51 22.55
N ALA A 47 53.23 -68.90 21.39
CA ALA A 47 53.09 -67.46 21.24
C ALA A 47 51.67 -66.94 21.59
N LEU A 48 50.64 -67.79 21.71
CA LEU A 48 49.32 -67.35 22.18
C LEU A 48 49.33 -66.86 23.64
N LYS A 49 50.38 -67.20 24.41
CA LYS A 49 50.65 -66.72 25.78
C LYS A 49 51.58 -65.49 25.84
N LYS A 50 52.08 -64.98 24.71
CA LYS A 50 53.02 -63.84 24.64
C LYS A 50 52.62 -62.88 23.52
N ASN A 51 52.04 -61.73 23.88
CA ASN A 51 51.71 -60.56 23.04
C ASN A 51 51.84 -60.80 21.52
N MET A 52 50.87 -61.49 20.92
CA MET A 52 50.84 -61.67 19.48
C MET A 52 50.62 -60.31 18.80
N ASN A 53 51.64 -59.87 18.06
CA ASN A 53 51.59 -58.75 17.14
C ASN A 53 50.75 -59.12 15.90
N LEU A 54 49.43 -58.94 16.02
CA LEU A 54 48.48 -59.18 14.93
C LEU A 54 48.52 -58.04 13.92
N LYS A 55 48.24 -58.36 12.66
CA LYS A 55 48.31 -57.44 11.52
C LYS A 55 46.91 -57.27 10.93
N CYS A 56 46.46 -56.04 10.76
CA CYS A 56 45.21 -55.74 10.07
C CYS A 56 45.35 -56.09 8.57
N TRP A 57 44.46 -56.93 8.05
CA TRP A 57 44.47 -57.34 6.63
C TRP A 57 43.75 -56.33 5.71
N ALA A 58 42.91 -55.46 6.27
CA ALA A 58 42.35 -54.31 5.55
C ALA A 58 43.34 -53.13 5.40
N CYS A 59 44.42 -53.11 6.19
CA CYS A 59 45.49 -52.12 6.03
C CYS A 59 46.33 -52.38 4.77
N PRO A 60 46.70 -51.34 4.01
CA PRO A 60 47.63 -51.48 2.89
C PRO A 60 48.99 -51.99 3.39
N LYS A 61 49.64 -52.85 2.59
CA LYS A 61 50.88 -53.58 2.95
C LYS A 61 52.04 -52.68 3.39
N SER A 62 52.03 -51.40 3.01
CA SER A 62 53.03 -50.39 3.37
C SER A 62 52.85 -49.76 4.75
N LYS A 63 51.71 -49.97 5.44
CA LYS A 63 51.36 -49.32 6.72
C LYS A 63 50.80 -50.30 7.76
N VAL A 64 51.33 -51.52 7.78
CA VAL A 64 50.89 -52.57 8.69
C VAL A 64 51.26 -52.23 10.13
N THR A 65 50.28 -51.79 10.92
CA THR A 65 50.41 -51.68 12.38
C THR A 65 50.31 -53.07 13.00
N CYS A 66 51.29 -53.39 13.84
CA CYS A 66 51.24 -54.54 14.74
C CYS A 66 50.41 -54.19 15.96
N LEU A 67 49.45 -55.03 16.32
CA LEU A 67 48.47 -54.77 17.38
C LEU A 67 48.44 -55.96 18.34
N GLU A 68 48.50 -55.68 19.64
CA GLU A 68 48.54 -56.71 20.68
C GLU A 68 47.15 -57.31 20.93
N GLY A 69 46.88 -58.45 20.29
CA GLY A 69 45.66 -59.23 20.50
C GLY A 69 44.44 -58.80 19.67
N ILE A 70 43.44 -59.69 19.62
CA ILE A 70 42.27 -59.57 18.73
C ILE A 70 41.40 -58.35 19.08
N GLN A 71 41.28 -57.98 20.35
CA GLN A 71 40.50 -56.79 20.74
C GLN A 71 41.14 -55.48 20.25
N ALA A 72 42.48 -55.37 20.29
CA ALA A 72 43.18 -54.22 19.72
C ALA A 72 43.01 -54.15 18.20
N LEU A 73 43.00 -55.31 17.53
CA LEU A 73 42.74 -55.45 16.09
C LEU A 73 41.30 -55.02 15.70
N ILE A 74 40.29 -55.46 16.46
CA ILE A 74 38.89 -55.04 16.29
C ILE A 74 38.77 -53.52 16.49
N ASN A 75 39.35 -52.99 17.57
CA ASN A 75 39.25 -51.56 17.90
C ASN A 75 39.90 -50.70 16.81
N HIS A 76 41.11 -51.05 16.37
CA HIS A 76 41.81 -50.40 15.25
C HIS A 76 40.98 -50.39 13.97
N ALA A 77 40.35 -51.52 13.62
CA ALA A 77 39.54 -51.64 12.42
C ALA A 77 38.21 -50.86 12.53
N LYS A 78 37.60 -50.76 13.73
CA LYS A 78 36.43 -49.90 13.96
C LYS A 78 36.74 -48.40 13.93
N THR A 79 37.90 -47.98 14.44
CA THR A 79 38.29 -46.57 14.56
C THR A 79 39.18 -46.08 13.42
N PHE A 80 39.37 -46.88 12.37
CA PHE A 80 40.03 -46.43 11.16
C PHE A 80 39.20 -45.32 10.49
N GLN A 81 39.87 -44.29 9.95
CA GLN A 81 39.23 -43.09 9.37
C GLN A 81 39.91 -42.63 8.06
N LYS A 82 40.58 -43.55 7.36
CA LYS A 82 41.29 -43.29 6.10
C LYS A 82 40.69 -44.18 5.01
N LYS A 83 41.15 -44.02 3.76
CA LYS A 83 40.79 -44.88 2.61
C LYS A 83 40.68 -46.36 3.01
N ASN A 84 39.70 -47.07 2.47
CA ASN A 84 39.28 -48.40 2.89
C ASN A 84 38.57 -48.40 4.27
N LEU A 85 37.79 -47.36 4.60
CA LEU A 85 37.02 -47.24 5.84
C LEU A 85 36.01 -48.39 5.97
N HIS A 86 35.19 -48.58 4.93
CA HIS A 86 34.14 -49.60 4.92
C HIS A 86 34.75 -51.01 4.88
N VAL A 87 35.90 -51.18 4.23
CA VAL A 87 36.67 -52.43 4.29
C VAL A 87 37.14 -52.75 5.72
N HIS A 88 37.64 -51.75 6.46
CA HIS A 88 38.05 -51.94 7.86
C HIS A 88 36.85 -52.22 8.77
N ARG A 89 35.69 -51.59 8.54
CA ARG A 89 34.46 -51.88 9.28
C ARG A 89 33.93 -53.30 9.00
N GLY A 90 33.93 -53.74 7.74
CA GLY A 90 33.63 -55.12 7.36
C GLY A 90 34.56 -56.13 8.02
N TYR A 91 35.88 -55.85 8.03
CA TYR A 91 36.87 -56.67 8.74
C TYR A 91 36.61 -56.72 10.27
N ALA A 92 36.23 -55.59 10.87
CA ALA A 92 35.88 -55.54 12.29
C ALA A 92 34.58 -56.30 12.63
N LYS A 93 33.57 -56.23 11.75
CA LYS A 93 32.33 -57.03 11.83
C LYS A 93 32.67 -58.53 11.79
N ALA A 94 33.51 -58.96 10.85
CA ALA A 94 33.95 -60.35 10.73
C ALA A 94 34.74 -60.84 11.96
N LEU A 95 35.71 -60.06 12.46
CA LEU A 95 36.46 -60.40 13.67
C LEU A 95 35.57 -60.47 14.92
N ALA A 96 34.57 -59.60 15.05
CA ALA A 96 33.64 -59.63 16.17
C ALA A 96 32.74 -60.87 16.14
N ALA A 97 32.18 -61.21 14.97
CA ALA A 97 31.40 -62.45 14.80
C ALA A 97 32.24 -63.70 15.13
N PHE A 98 33.48 -63.75 14.62
CA PHE A 98 34.44 -64.82 14.88
C PHE A 98 34.81 -64.98 16.36
N MET A 99 34.93 -63.87 17.10
CA MET A 99 35.13 -63.89 18.55
C MET A 99 33.93 -64.49 19.28
N THR A 100 32.71 -64.11 18.90
CA THR A 100 31.48 -64.66 19.48
C THR A 100 31.34 -66.16 19.20
N GLU A 101 31.61 -66.59 17.96
CA GLU A 101 31.46 -67.99 17.55
C GLU A 101 32.50 -68.93 18.19
N HIS A 102 33.77 -68.50 18.30
CA HIS A 102 34.86 -69.39 18.74
C HIS A 102 35.39 -69.15 20.16
N PHE A 103 35.12 -68.00 20.79
CA PHE A 103 35.62 -67.68 22.13
C PHE A 103 34.51 -67.48 23.17
N SER A 104 33.26 -67.14 22.78
CA SER A 104 32.14 -67.10 23.73
C SER A 104 31.60 -68.49 24.08
N ALA A 105 31.97 -69.54 23.34
CA ALA A 105 31.69 -70.94 23.68
C ALA A 105 32.65 -71.53 24.77
N GLY A 106 33.40 -70.68 25.48
CA GLY A 106 34.38 -71.05 26.49
C GLY A 106 33.82 -71.55 27.82
N GLU A 107 32.95 -72.58 27.80
CA GLU A 107 32.45 -73.25 29.01
C GLU A 107 33.56 -73.89 29.87
N GLU A 108 34.76 -74.09 29.31
CA GLU A 108 35.90 -74.75 29.96
C GLU A 108 36.40 -74.02 31.22
N ASN A 109 36.19 -72.70 31.34
CA ASN A 109 36.54 -71.95 32.56
C ASN A 109 35.61 -72.27 33.76
N HIS A 110 34.46 -72.90 33.55
CA HIS A 110 33.59 -73.34 34.65
C HIS A 110 33.99 -74.69 35.27
N ALA A 111 34.88 -75.46 34.64
CA ALA A 111 35.36 -76.73 35.17
C ALA A 111 36.09 -76.55 36.51
N ALA A 112 36.87 -75.47 36.66
CA ALA A 112 37.65 -75.21 37.86
C ALA A 112 36.79 -74.81 39.08
N VAL A 113 35.63 -74.19 38.87
CA VAL A 113 34.66 -73.84 39.93
C VAL A 113 33.90 -75.07 40.45
N ARG A 114 33.89 -76.20 39.73
CA ARG A 114 33.30 -77.46 40.23
C ARG A 114 34.12 -78.13 41.34
N VAL A 115 35.40 -77.77 41.49
CA VAL A 115 36.37 -78.48 42.36
C VAL A 115 36.19 -78.21 43.86
N ALA A 116 35.20 -77.40 44.27
CA ALA A 116 34.85 -77.19 45.68
C ALA A 116 33.35 -77.37 46.01
N VAL A 117 32.55 -77.86 45.06
CA VAL A 117 31.10 -78.17 45.26
C VAL A 117 30.85 -79.69 45.19
N ALA A 118 31.89 -80.48 44.92
CA ALA A 118 31.83 -81.93 44.89
C ALA A 118 32.17 -82.55 46.27
N GLU A 119 31.32 -82.31 47.27
CA GLU A 119 31.08 -83.19 48.44
C GLU A 119 30.03 -82.53 49.36
N GLY A 120 28.78 -83.01 49.29
CA GLY A 120 27.64 -82.47 50.06
C GLY A 120 27.07 -81.18 49.46
N SER A 121 25.89 -81.28 48.83
CA SER A 121 25.20 -80.18 48.13
C SER A 121 24.53 -79.18 49.09
N GLU A 122 25.29 -78.65 50.05
CA GLU A 122 24.86 -77.77 51.14
C GLU A 122 25.50 -76.37 51.00
N VAL A 123 24.71 -75.31 51.12
CA VAL A 123 25.18 -73.90 51.13
C VAL A 123 24.70 -73.14 52.36
N VAL A 124 25.54 -72.25 52.86
CA VAL A 124 25.22 -71.38 54.00
C VAL A 124 24.21 -70.31 53.57
N TRP A 125 23.18 -70.08 54.39
CA TRP A 125 22.09 -69.15 54.13
C TRP A 125 21.74 -68.30 55.37
N PRO A 126 21.78 -66.95 55.33
CA PRO A 126 22.07 -66.10 54.18
C PRO A 126 23.45 -66.37 53.56
N PRO A 127 23.64 -66.15 52.25
CA PRO A 127 24.92 -66.43 51.59
C PRO A 127 26.05 -65.59 52.19
N VAL A 128 27.14 -66.25 52.59
CA VAL A 128 28.29 -65.58 53.20
C VAL A 128 29.55 -65.84 52.38
N VAL A 129 30.33 -64.80 52.09
CA VAL A 129 31.72 -64.94 51.64
C VAL A 129 32.64 -64.64 52.82
N VAL A 130 33.50 -65.59 53.17
CA VAL A 130 34.55 -65.40 54.16
C VAL A 130 35.72 -64.69 53.48
N LEU A 131 36.11 -63.53 54.02
CA LEU A 131 37.35 -62.85 53.68
C LEU A 131 38.44 -63.21 54.68
N CYS A 132 39.60 -63.62 54.17
CA CYS A 132 40.81 -63.86 54.96
C CYS A 132 41.90 -62.84 54.62
N ASN A 133 42.87 -62.72 55.53
CA ASN A 133 43.93 -61.70 55.49
C ASN A 133 43.39 -60.25 55.60
N THR A 134 42.30 -60.07 56.37
CA THR A 134 41.73 -58.74 56.67
C THR A 134 42.39 -58.06 57.87
N GLY A 135 43.29 -58.74 58.59
CA GLY A 135 44.04 -58.17 59.70
C GLY A 135 45.08 -57.14 59.25
N MET A 136 45.31 -56.12 60.07
CA MET A 136 46.36 -55.12 59.91
C MET A 136 46.89 -54.69 61.29
N ILE A 137 48.19 -54.39 61.37
CA ILE A 137 48.78 -53.86 62.60
C ILE A 137 48.65 -52.33 62.58
N ARG A 138 48.04 -51.76 63.61
CA ARG A 138 47.93 -50.31 63.83
C ARG A 138 48.33 -49.99 65.25
N ASN A 139 49.28 -49.06 65.43
CA ASN A 139 49.80 -48.66 66.74
C ASN A 139 50.36 -49.82 67.60
N GLY A 140 50.72 -50.95 66.98
CA GLY A 140 51.17 -52.16 67.68
C GLY A 140 50.05 -53.19 67.97
N GLU A 141 48.79 -52.82 67.80
CA GLU A 141 47.62 -53.69 67.99
C GLU A 141 47.12 -54.26 66.66
N TRP A 142 46.44 -55.42 66.71
CA TRP A 142 45.84 -56.05 65.53
C TRP A 142 44.40 -55.58 65.34
N GLU A 143 44.18 -54.72 64.35
CA GLU A 143 42.84 -54.28 63.90
C GLU A 143 42.39 -55.09 62.67
N THR A 144 41.09 -55.32 62.52
CA THR A 144 40.52 -55.78 61.24
C THR A 144 40.31 -54.56 60.34
N LYS A 145 40.69 -54.67 59.05
CA LYS A 145 40.35 -53.67 58.02
C LYS A 145 38.85 -53.33 58.08
N ARG A 146 38.50 -52.06 58.01
CA ARG A 146 37.12 -51.58 57.95
C ARG A 146 36.56 -51.71 56.53
N LYS A 147 35.24 -51.60 56.34
CA LYS A 147 34.58 -51.71 55.04
C LYS A 147 35.14 -50.69 54.03
N GLU A 148 35.42 -49.48 54.50
CA GLU A 148 35.98 -48.37 53.72
C GLU A 148 37.44 -48.61 53.29
N GLN A 149 38.14 -49.55 53.94
CA GLN A 149 39.53 -49.93 53.65
C GLN A 149 39.63 -51.17 52.74
N LEU A 150 38.49 -51.76 52.34
CA LEU A 150 38.46 -52.81 51.33
C LEU A 150 38.68 -52.19 49.93
N PRO A 151 39.36 -52.90 49.00
CA PRO A 151 39.46 -52.51 47.60
C PRO A 151 38.13 -52.05 47.00
N ALA A 152 38.13 -50.94 46.25
CA ALA A 152 36.91 -50.32 45.71
C ALA A 152 35.95 -51.30 45.02
N ARG A 153 36.45 -52.28 44.26
CA ARG A 153 35.61 -53.33 43.64
C ARG A 153 34.79 -54.16 44.63
N LEU A 154 35.29 -54.42 45.83
CA LEU A 154 34.51 -55.08 46.88
C LEU A 154 33.41 -54.16 47.44
N ASN A 155 33.57 -52.84 47.33
CA ASN A 155 32.54 -51.87 47.68
C ASN A 155 31.55 -51.64 46.51
N ASP A 156 31.99 -51.75 45.25
CA ASP A 156 31.15 -51.69 44.05
C ASP A 156 30.25 -52.94 43.95
N GLU A 157 30.80 -54.14 44.14
CA GLU A 157 30.03 -55.39 44.24
C GLU A 157 29.16 -55.43 45.51
N ALA A 158 29.48 -54.60 46.53
CA ALA A 158 28.67 -54.36 47.74
C ALA A 158 27.69 -53.17 47.64
N GLN A 159 27.36 -52.70 46.42
CA GLN A 159 26.15 -51.89 46.20
C GLN A 159 24.87 -52.73 46.37
N VAL A 160 24.99 -54.06 46.29
CA VAL A 160 24.02 -55.03 46.80
C VAL A 160 23.95 -54.91 48.32
N LYS A 161 22.76 -55.09 48.94
CA LYS A 161 22.61 -55.07 50.41
C LYS A 161 23.53 -56.13 51.05
N LEU A 162 24.65 -55.66 51.59
CA LEU A 162 25.75 -56.49 52.11
C LEU A 162 26.22 -55.97 53.47
N GLU A 163 26.14 -56.83 54.48
CA GLU A 163 26.67 -56.58 55.82
C GLU A 163 28.13 -57.04 55.92
N TYR A 164 29.00 -56.17 56.44
CA TYR A 164 30.42 -56.47 56.66
C TYR A 164 30.64 -56.74 58.16
N VAL A 165 31.00 -57.98 58.50
CA VAL A 165 31.12 -58.41 59.91
C VAL A 165 32.56 -58.84 60.21
N PRO A 166 33.39 -57.99 60.84
CA PRO A 166 34.75 -58.35 61.25
C PRO A 166 34.75 -59.36 62.41
N LEU A 167 35.54 -60.43 62.28
CA LEU A 167 35.60 -61.49 63.29
C LEU A 167 36.65 -61.20 64.37
N HIS A 168 36.25 -61.45 65.61
CA HIS A 168 37.06 -61.28 66.82
C HIS A 168 37.09 -62.56 67.66
N ASP A 169 38.18 -62.76 68.41
CA ASP A 169 38.35 -63.90 69.31
C ASP A 169 37.54 -63.75 70.61
N GLY A 170 37.68 -64.71 71.53
CA GLY A 170 37.00 -64.69 72.83
C GLY A 170 37.39 -63.51 73.73
N GLU A 171 38.53 -62.87 73.47
CA GLU A 171 39.09 -61.72 74.20
C GLU A 171 38.82 -60.39 73.46
N GLY A 172 38.18 -60.43 72.28
CA GLY A 172 37.85 -59.25 71.48
C GLY A 172 38.95 -58.81 70.50
N ARG A 173 40.04 -59.57 70.33
CA ARG A 173 41.11 -59.27 69.37
C ARG A 173 40.71 -59.68 67.95
N SER A 174 41.20 -58.96 66.93
CA SER A 174 41.00 -59.32 65.52
C SER A 174 41.54 -60.72 65.21
N VAL A 175 40.73 -61.55 64.53
CA VAL A 175 41.16 -62.85 63.98
C VAL A 175 41.80 -62.69 62.59
N GLY A 176 41.82 -61.47 62.03
CA GLY A 176 42.27 -61.21 60.67
C GLY A 176 41.38 -61.84 59.58
N MET A 177 40.11 -62.09 59.93
CA MET A 177 39.07 -62.58 59.04
C MET A 177 37.80 -61.72 59.18
N SER A 178 36.99 -61.68 58.13
CA SER A 178 35.71 -60.95 58.10
C SER A 178 34.68 -61.72 57.28
N LEU A 179 33.41 -61.55 57.58
CA LEU A 179 32.30 -62.11 56.81
C LEU A 179 31.66 -61.01 55.94
N LEU A 180 31.32 -61.36 54.70
CA LEU A 180 30.45 -60.60 53.82
C LEU A 180 29.11 -61.33 53.75
N VAL A 181 28.10 -60.83 54.44
CA VAL A 181 26.77 -61.45 54.51
C VAL A 181 25.85 -60.79 53.48
N PHE A 182 25.47 -61.54 52.45
CA PHE A 182 24.59 -61.10 51.37
C PHE A 182 23.12 -61.29 51.75
N GLU A 183 22.23 -60.46 51.18
CA GLU A 183 20.79 -60.58 51.38
C GLU A 183 20.28 -61.99 51.07
N GLY A 184 19.72 -62.67 52.09
CA GLY A 184 19.18 -64.02 52.01
C GLY A 184 17.81 -64.10 51.32
N SER A 185 17.65 -63.40 50.19
CA SER A 185 16.41 -63.30 49.42
C SER A 185 16.08 -64.60 48.69
N GLU A 186 14.79 -64.97 48.66
CA GLU A 186 14.31 -66.19 47.97
C GLU A 186 14.58 -66.19 46.46
N CYS A 187 14.84 -65.02 45.86
CA CYS A 187 15.29 -64.90 44.47
C CYS A 187 16.74 -65.37 44.24
N GLY A 188 17.50 -65.67 45.28
CA GLY A 188 18.88 -66.15 45.17
C GLY A 188 19.88 -65.13 44.62
N GLU A 189 19.50 -63.85 44.52
CA GLU A 189 20.40 -62.81 44.01
C GLU A 189 21.60 -62.60 44.94
N GLY A 190 21.39 -62.57 46.26
CA GLY A 190 22.51 -62.56 47.21
C GLY A 190 23.42 -63.78 47.06
N PHE A 191 22.88 -64.94 46.69
CA PHE A 191 23.67 -66.15 46.44
C PHE A 191 24.44 -66.07 45.12
N ARG A 192 23.83 -65.52 44.07
CA ARG A 192 24.51 -65.22 42.80
C ARG A 192 25.72 -64.32 43.03
N HIS A 193 25.53 -63.19 43.71
CA HIS A 193 26.60 -62.23 43.98
C HIS A 193 27.69 -62.81 44.90
N ALA A 194 27.32 -63.56 45.95
CA ALA A 194 28.27 -64.26 46.80
C ALA A 194 29.12 -65.28 46.01
N ARG A 195 28.48 -66.03 45.11
CA ARG A 195 29.14 -66.99 44.22
C ARG A 195 30.06 -66.30 43.22
N GLU A 196 29.62 -65.24 42.55
CA GLU A 196 30.41 -64.43 41.62
C GLU A 196 31.66 -63.87 42.29
N LEU A 197 31.51 -63.28 43.49
CA LEU A 197 32.64 -62.77 44.26
C LEU A 197 33.61 -63.89 44.67
N SER A 198 33.12 -65.04 45.13
CA SER A 198 33.98 -66.18 45.47
C SER A 198 34.74 -66.72 44.25
N ALA A 199 34.08 -66.75 43.07
CA ALA A 199 34.71 -67.16 41.81
C ALA A 199 35.76 -66.13 41.33
N HIS A 200 35.58 -64.85 41.63
CA HIS A 200 36.57 -63.80 41.35
C HIS A 200 37.84 -63.94 42.21
N PHE A 201 37.70 -64.28 43.50
CA PHE A 201 38.85 -64.62 44.32
C PHE A 201 39.55 -65.89 43.83
N TYR A 202 38.79 -66.92 43.48
CA TYR A 202 39.32 -68.16 42.91
C TYR A 202 40.10 -67.92 41.60
N SER A 203 39.55 -67.15 40.65
CA SER A 203 40.20 -66.86 39.36
C SER A 203 41.52 -66.08 39.50
N LYS A 204 41.70 -65.37 40.62
CA LYS A 204 42.94 -64.66 40.97
C LYS A 204 43.95 -65.49 41.76
N GLN A 205 43.71 -66.80 41.96
CA GLN A 205 44.51 -67.67 42.84
C GLN A 205 44.52 -67.17 44.29
N ARG A 206 43.35 -66.70 44.75
CA ARG A 206 43.11 -66.17 46.12
C ARG A 206 41.90 -66.84 46.77
N GLY A 207 41.60 -68.07 46.36
CA GLY A 207 40.54 -68.88 46.95
C GLY A 207 40.96 -69.52 48.27
N LEU A 208 40.05 -70.33 48.84
CA LEU A 208 40.30 -71.09 50.08
C LEU A 208 41.59 -71.93 50.01
N ALA A 209 41.76 -72.72 48.96
CA ALA A 209 42.91 -73.61 48.81
C ALA A 209 44.25 -72.84 48.75
N ASP A 210 44.23 -71.60 48.27
CA ASP A 210 45.43 -70.75 48.19
C ASP A 210 45.72 -70.10 49.55
N TRP A 211 44.67 -69.72 50.29
CA TRP A 211 44.77 -69.29 51.68
C TRP A 211 45.30 -70.40 52.61
N GLU A 212 44.81 -71.64 52.47
CA GLU A 212 45.27 -72.79 53.26
C GLU A 212 46.75 -73.12 52.96
N LYS A 213 47.16 -73.12 51.68
CA LYS A 213 48.58 -73.25 51.29
C LYS A 213 49.45 -72.15 51.90
N LEU A 214 48.96 -70.91 51.93
CA LEU A 214 49.66 -69.79 52.55
C LEU A 214 49.82 -70.02 54.05
N LYS A 215 48.74 -70.35 54.76
CA LYS A 215 48.74 -70.64 56.20
C LYS A 215 49.75 -71.74 56.57
N MET A 216 49.72 -72.87 55.86
CA MET A 216 50.63 -74.00 56.07
C MET A 216 52.12 -73.63 55.84
N ARG A 217 52.41 -72.63 55.00
CA ARG A 217 53.77 -72.12 54.80
C ARG A 217 54.24 -71.32 56.03
N TYR A 218 53.43 -70.39 56.51
CA TYR A 218 53.75 -69.58 57.70
C TYR A 218 53.90 -70.44 58.97
N GLU A 219 53.04 -71.45 59.15
CA GLU A 219 53.15 -72.41 60.26
C GLU A 219 54.47 -73.20 60.22
N ARG A 220 54.93 -73.63 59.04
CA ARG A 220 56.22 -74.32 58.86
C ARG A 220 57.43 -73.42 59.11
N GLU A 221 57.33 -72.14 58.76
CA GLU A 221 58.40 -71.15 58.94
C GLU A 221 58.51 -70.63 60.39
N GLY A 222 57.71 -71.17 61.32
CA GLY A 222 57.71 -70.74 62.72
C GLY A 222 57.15 -69.33 62.93
N LEU A 223 56.59 -68.72 61.89
CA LEU A 223 55.98 -67.40 61.91
C LEU A 223 54.56 -67.52 62.48
N PHE A 224 54.46 -67.70 63.78
CA PHE A 224 53.19 -67.62 64.50
C PHE A 224 52.57 -66.22 64.33
N GLY A 225 51.50 -66.18 63.53
CA GLY A 225 50.69 -65.01 63.22
C GLY A 225 50.18 -65.01 61.77
N PRO A 226 49.17 -64.20 61.43
CA PRO A 226 48.83 -63.90 60.04
C PRO A 226 50.03 -63.32 59.28
N PRO A 227 50.04 -63.35 57.93
CA PRO A 227 51.07 -62.71 57.12
C PRO A 227 51.35 -61.27 57.61
N ARG A 228 52.52 -61.06 58.23
CA ARG A 228 52.82 -59.82 58.98
C ARG A 228 52.89 -58.56 58.11
N SER A 229 52.91 -58.74 56.79
CA SER A 229 52.72 -57.69 55.81
C SER A 229 51.27 -57.70 55.31
N GLY A 230 50.51 -56.66 55.66
CA GLY A 230 49.20 -56.34 55.04
C GLY A 230 49.31 -55.90 53.56
N VAL A 231 50.32 -56.39 52.85
CA VAL A 231 50.76 -55.98 51.51
C VAL A 231 50.00 -56.82 50.48
N GLY A 232 49.13 -56.14 49.74
CA GLY A 232 48.46 -56.68 48.56
C GLY A 232 47.10 -57.30 48.84
N ASP A 233 47.08 -58.51 49.39
CA ASP A 233 46.13 -59.50 48.90
C ASP A 233 45.15 -60.03 49.95
N LEU A 234 43.86 -59.72 49.74
CA LEU A 234 42.73 -60.41 50.38
C LEU A 234 42.48 -61.75 49.69
N TYR A 235 42.07 -62.74 50.49
CA TYR A 235 41.59 -64.04 50.04
C TYR A 235 40.11 -64.15 50.33
N GLY A 236 39.36 -64.88 49.51
CA GLY A 236 37.91 -64.98 49.68
C GLY A 236 37.33 -66.27 49.12
N TYR A 237 36.32 -66.80 49.81
CA TYR A 237 35.61 -68.01 49.42
C TYR A 237 34.20 -68.03 49.99
N LEU A 238 33.30 -68.78 49.36
CA LEU A 238 31.95 -68.98 49.86
C LEU A 238 31.99 -69.83 51.14
N ALA A 239 31.34 -69.38 52.22
CA ALA A 239 31.31 -70.08 53.48
C ALA A 239 30.70 -71.48 53.34
N ARG A 240 31.33 -72.47 53.99
CA ARG A 240 30.86 -73.85 54.11
C ARG A 240 30.24 -74.05 55.50
N ARG A 241 29.55 -75.17 55.67
CA ARG A 241 29.01 -75.61 56.97
C ARG A 241 30.07 -75.67 58.08
N VAL A 242 31.27 -76.18 57.79
CA VAL A 242 32.39 -76.23 58.77
C VAL A 242 32.81 -74.84 59.21
N ASP A 243 32.79 -73.86 58.30
CA ASP A 243 33.14 -72.48 58.63
C ASP A 243 32.07 -71.86 59.55
N MET A 244 30.83 -72.36 59.55
CA MET A 244 29.82 -71.94 60.52
C MET A 244 30.17 -72.37 61.95
N GLU A 245 30.59 -73.62 62.10
CA GLU A 245 30.94 -74.23 63.39
C GLU A 245 32.26 -73.66 63.94
N VAL A 246 33.20 -73.28 63.07
CA VAL A 246 34.52 -72.76 63.45
C VAL A 246 34.54 -71.25 63.66
N LEU A 247 33.94 -70.46 62.77
CA LEU A 247 34.05 -68.99 62.79
C LEU A 247 33.00 -68.30 63.67
N ASP A 248 31.82 -68.91 63.84
CA ASP A 248 30.79 -68.39 64.75
C ASP A 248 30.05 -69.50 65.54
N PRO A 249 30.77 -70.30 66.35
CA PRO A 249 30.20 -71.37 67.17
C PRO A 249 29.12 -70.91 68.16
N ARG A 250 28.99 -69.60 68.41
CA ARG A 250 28.04 -69.00 69.36
C ARG A 250 26.97 -68.13 68.68
N LYS A 251 26.89 -68.12 67.35
CA LYS A 251 25.94 -67.31 66.55
C LYS A 251 25.93 -65.81 66.93
N ARG A 252 27.11 -65.27 67.25
CA ARG A 252 27.36 -63.86 67.62
C ARG A 252 27.37 -62.92 66.42
N TYR A 253 27.82 -63.41 65.27
CA TYR A 253 28.08 -62.65 64.05
C TYR A 253 26.96 -62.82 63.02
N VAL A 254 26.46 -64.04 62.83
CA VAL A 254 25.33 -64.30 61.92
C VAL A 254 24.21 -65.05 62.66
N LYS A 255 23.26 -64.27 63.18
CA LYS A 255 22.20 -64.75 64.10
C LYS A 255 21.40 -65.93 63.55
N GLU A 256 21.06 -65.89 62.26
CA GLU A 256 20.10 -66.79 61.62
C GLU A 256 20.69 -67.56 60.44
N TRP A 257 22.02 -67.77 60.39
CA TRP A 257 22.55 -68.65 59.35
C TRP A 257 22.18 -70.12 59.56
N THR A 258 21.76 -70.71 58.45
CA THR A 258 21.26 -72.07 58.28
C THR A 258 21.99 -72.70 57.11
N VAL A 259 21.82 -74.00 56.93
CA VAL A 259 22.34 -74.71 55.75
C VAL A 259 21.15 -75.09 54.87
N ARG A 260 21.24 -74.81 53.56
CA ARG A 260 20.20 -75.15 52.57
C ARG A 260 20.78 -76.04 51.47
N PRO A 261 19.99 -76.95 50.88
CA PRO A 261 20.39 -77.64 49.67
C PRO A 261 20.66 -76.67 48.51
N LEU A 262 21.77 -76.86 47.81
CA LEU A 262 22.12 -76.07 46.61
C LEU A 262 21.06 -76.25 45.50
N ASP A 263 20.48 -77.43 45.40
CA ASP A 263 19.44 -77.75 44.43
C ASP A 263 18.15 -76.96 44.69
N ASP A 264 17.78 -76.72 45.96
CA ASP A 264 16.62 -75.89 46.32
C ASP A 264 16.85 -74.43 45.92
N VAL A 265 18.02 -73.87 46.27
CA VAL A 265 18.39 -72.49 45.94
C VAL A 265 18.44 -72.28 44.42
N THR A 266 19.09 -73.18 43.68
CA THR A 266 19.18 -73.07 42.22
C THR A 266 17.85 -73.33 41.52
N THR A 267 16.98 -74.17 42.07
CA THR A 267 15.61 -74.39 41.56
C THR A 267 14.71 -73.17 41.81
N ALA A 268 14.83 -72.52 42.98
CA ALA A 268 14.12 -71.27 43.26
C ALA A 268 14.53 -70.15 42.27
N MET A 269 15.84 -69.96 42.05
CA MET A 269 16.38 -69.02 41.05
C MET A 269 15.82 -69.30 39.65
N ARG A 270 15.93 -70.54 39.15
CA ARG A 270 15.40 -70.95 37.83
C ARG A 270 13.91 -70.73 37.69
N ASN A 271 13.12 -70.99 38.73
CA ASN A 271 11.68 -70.75 38.72
C ASN A 271 11.32 -69.26 38.66
N ILE A 272 12.10 -68.40 39.32
CA ILE A 272 11.89 -66.94 39.30
C ILE A 272 12.34 -66.37 37.94
N GLU A 273 13.49 -66.80 37.40
CA GLU A 273 13.91 -66.46 36.04
C GLU A 273 12.88 -66.89 34.99
N ARG A 274 12.30 -68.10 35.13
CA ARG A 274 11.23 -68.59 34.25
C ARG A 274 9.99 -67.71 34.32
N LYS A 275 9.47 -67.41 35.51
CA LYS A 275 8.32 -66.50 35.70
C LYS A 275 8.59 -65.10 35.13
N ALA A 276 9.81 -64.59 35.29
CA ALA A 276 10.22 -63.30 34.72
C ALA A 276 10.29 -63.33 33.19
N LYS A 277 10.77 -64.44 32.59
CA LYS A 277 10.74 -64.66 31.13
C LYS A 277 9.32 -64.80 30.61
N GLU A 278 8.47 -65.59 31.26
CA GLU A 278 7.04 -65.76 30.93
C GLU A 278 6.32 -64.40 30.93
N LYS A 279 6.50 -63.59 31.99
CA LYS A 279 5.94 -62.22 32.08
C LYS A 279 6.44 -61.31 30.96
N ARG A 280 7.74 -61.34 30.64
CA ARG A 280 8.31 -60.55 29.53
C ARG A 280 7.76 -60.97 28.16
N VAL A 281 7.53 -62.26 27.94
CA VAL A 281 6.91 -62.76 26.70
C VAL A 281 5.46 -62.31 26.61
N GLU A 282 4.71 -62.31 27.72
CA GLU A 282 3.34 -61.76 27.77
C GLU A 282 3.31 -60.24 27.50
N GLU A 283 4.23 -59.48 28.09
CA GLU A 283 4.39 -58.04 27.86
C GLU A 283 4.77 -57.72 26.41
N LEU A 284 5.72 -58.46 25.82
CA LEU A 284 6.09 -58.32 24.41
C LEU A 284 4.92 -58.65 23.47
N SER A 285 4.17 -59.73 23.73
CA SER A 285 3.02 -60.10 22.90
C SER A 285 1.90 -59.05 22.92
N LYS A 286 1.69 -58.37 24.05
CA LYS A 286 0.76 -57.23 24.13
C LYS A 286 1.26 -56.03 23.31
N LEU A 287 2.54 -55.69 23.42
CA LEU A 287 3.14 -54.60 22.64
C LEU A 287 3.12 -54.88 21.13
N GLU A 288 3.32 -56.14 20.70
CA GLU A 288 3.18 -56.55 19.31
C GLU A 288 1.74 -56.37 18.79
N GLN A 289 0.73 -56.73 19.59
CA GLN A 289 -0.68 -56.53 19.23
C GLN A 289 -1.05 -55.03 19.16
N GLU A 290 -0.56 -54.21 20.09
CA GLU A 290 -0.75 -52.76 20.08
C GLU A 290 -0.07 -52.11 18.85
N ALA A 291 1.17 -52.51 18.54
CA ALA A 291 1.89 -52.05 17.36
C ALA A 291 1.17 -52.43 16.06
N GLN A 292 0.68 -53.67 15.94
CA GLN A 292 -0.08 -54.11 14.76
C GLN A 292 -1.40 -53.35 14.61
N SER A 293 -2.11 -53.09 15.71
CA SER A 293 -3.33 -52.26 15.72
C SER A 293 -3.04 -50.82 15.27
N ALA A 294 -1.92 -50.23 15.71
CA ALA A 294 -1.49 -48.90 15.28
C ALA A 294 -1.13 -48.86 13.78
N ILE A 295 -0.42 -49.87 13.27
CA ILE A 295 -0.10 -50.01 11.84
C ILE A 295 -1.38 -50.07 10.99
N ASP A 296 -2.39 -50.83 11.42
CA ASP A 296 -3.64 -50.94 10.67
C ASP A 296 -4.51 -49.67 10.76
N GLN A 297 -4.40 -48.89 11.84
CA GLN A 297 -4.99 -47.55 11.92
C GLN A 297 -4.32 -46.57 10.96
N LEU A 298 -2.98 -46.57 10.88
CA LEU A 298 -2.22 -45.74 9.94
C LEU A 298 -2.57 -46.08 8.49
N ARG A 299 -2.63 -47.37 8.12
CA ARG A 299 -3.06 -47.84 6.79
C ARG A 299 -4.45 -47.32 6.40
N ARG A 300 -5.41 -47.35 7.33
CA ARG A 300 -6.77 -46.79 7.12
C ARG A 300 -6.77 -45.28 6.97
N HIS A 301 -5.88 -44.57 7.67
CA HIS A 301 -5.73 -43.13 7.53
C HIS A 301 -5.12 -42.75 6.17
N ASP A 302 -4.08 -43.47 5.73
CA ASP A 302 -3.44 -43.24 4.43
C ASP A 302 -4.36 -43.53 3.25
N GLU A 303 -5.20 -44.56 3.32
CA GLU A 303 -6.18 -44.81 2.25
C GLU A 303 -7.26 -43.73 2.20
N LYS A 304 -7.73 -43.22 3.35
CA LYS A 304 -8.62 -42.05 3.40
C LYS A 304 -7.96 -40.79 2.82
N LYS A 305 -6.67 -40.58 3.11
CA LYS A 305 -5.91 -39.46 2.55
C LYS A 305 -5.80 -39.58 1.03
N ARG A 306 -5.46 -40.76 0.51
CA ARG A 306 -5.40 -41.04 -0.95
C ARG A 306 -6.76 -40.86 -1.62
N GLN A 307 -7.86 -41.27 -0.97
CA GLN A 307 -9.21 -41.02 -1.47
C GLN A 307 -9.49 -39.51 -1.57
N ALA A 308 -9.24 -38.75 -0.50
CA ALA A 308 -9.43 -37.29 -0.50
C ALA A 308 -8.54 -36.58 -1.53
N GLU A 309 -7.32 -37.06 -1.78
CA GLU A 309 -6.44 -36.56 -2.83
C GLU A 309 -6.99 -36.84 -4.24
N ARG A 310 -7.58 -38.03 -4.48
CA ARG A 310 -8.27 -38.34 -5.75
C ARG A 310 -9.50 -37.46 -5.96
N GLU A 311 -10.34 -37.30 -4.94
CA GLU A 311 -11.54 -36.44 -4.97
C GLU A 311 -11.16 -34.98 -5.25
N ARG A 312 -10.10 -34.47 -4.59
CA ARG A 312 -9.56 -33.13 -4.85
C ARG A 312 -9.01 -32.99 -6.28
N ALA A 313 -8.31 -33.99 -6.79
CA ALA A 313 -7.79 -33.98 -8.16
C ALA A 313 -8.92 -33.99 -9.20
N GLN A 314 -10.01 -34.72 -8.96
CA GLN A 314 -11.20 -34.68 -9.80
C GLN A 314 -11.88 -33.30 -9.76
N ALA A 315 -12.10 -32.74 -8.57
CA ALA A 315 -12.70 -31.41 -8.42
C ALA A 315 -11.87 -30.30 -9.10
N LEU A 316 -10.54 -30.42 -9.10
CA LEU A 316 -9.67 -29.50 -9.84
C LEU A 316 -9.88 -29.61 -11.36
N LYS A 317 -9.96 -30.81 -11.92
CA LYS A 317 -10.26 -31.01 -13.36
C LYS A 317 -11.62 -30.42 -13.75
N GLU A 318 -12.66 -30.66 -12.94
CA GLU A 318 -13.99 -30.09 -13.18
C GLU A 318 -13.98 -28.54 -13.13
N LEU A 319 -13.14 -27.93 -12.29
CA LEU A 319 -12.95 -26.48 -12.25
C LEU A 319 -12.14 -25.96 -13.45
N GLU A 320 -11.11 -26.70 -13.90
CA GLU A 320 -10.34 -26.38 -15.11
C GLU A 320 -11.22 -26.42 -16.37
N GLU A 321 -12.05 -27.45 -16.53
CA GLU A 321 -13.02 -27.56 -17.62
C GLU A 321 -14.05 -26.42 -17.61
N ARG A 322 -14.58 -26.05 -16.44
CA ARG A 322 -15.48 -24.89 -16.31
C ARG A 322 -14.78 -23.58 -16.67
N ASN A 323 -13.54 -23.38 -16.23
CA ASN A 323 -12.75 -22.18 -16.51
C ASN A 323 -12.44 -22.06 -18.01
N GLU A 324 -12.10 -23.18 -18.66
CA GLU A 324 -11.91 -23.26 -20.11
C GLU A 324 -13.20 -22.97 -20.90
N ASN A 325 -14.35 -23.44 -20.42
CA ASN A 325 -15.65 -23.06 -21.00
C ASN A 325 -15.94 -21.56 -20.84
N TYR A 326 -15.70 -20.96 -19.67
CA TYR A 326 -15.83 -19.51 -19.47
C TYR A 326 -14.88 -18.70 -20.35
N ARG A 327 -13.65 -19.18 -20.61
CA ARG A 327 -12.72 -18.53 -21.55
C ARG A 327 -13.27 -18.53 -22.98
N ARG A 328 -13.85 -19.64 -23.43
CA ARG A 328 -14.49 -19.75 -24.75
C ARG A 328 -15.71 -18.83 -24.88
N GLU A 329 -16.56 -18.79 -23.85
CA GLU A 329 -17.71 -17.89 -23.80
C GLU A 329 -17.27 -16.41 -23.82
N THR A 330 -16.26 -16.06 -23.02
CA THR A 330 -15.69 -14.69 -22.98
C THR A 330 -15.11 -14.30 -24.35
N ALA A 331 -14.36 -15.20 -25.01
CA ALA A 331 -13.81 -14.96 -26.34
C ALA A 331 -14.92 -14.81 -27.41
N TYR A 332 -15.99 -15.59 -27.33
CA TYR A 332 -17.16 -15.48 -28.20
C TYR A 332 -17.88 -14.15 -28.02
N LEU A 333 -18.13 -13.73 -26.77
CA LEU A 333 -18.74 -12.44 -26.46
C LEU A 333 -17.86 -11.26 -26.90
N GLN A 334 -16.53 -11.34 -26.73
CA GLN A 334 -15.62 -10.33 -27.23
C GLN A 334 -15.70 -10.21 -28.76
N ALA A 335 -15.71 -11.32 -29.49
CA ALA A 335 -15.86 -11.31 -30.95
C ALA A 335 -17.23 -10.73 -31.41
N GLN A 336 -18.30 -10.92 -30.64
CA GLN A 336 -19.57 -10.23 -30.89
C GLN A 336 -19.47 -8.72 -30.67
N ILE A 337 -18.84 -8.28 -29.57
CA ILE A 337 -18.63 -6.86 -29.26
C ILE A 337 -17.80 -6.19 -30.36
N ASP A 338 -16.71 -6.82 -30.80
CA ASP A 338 -15.83 -6.29 -31.85
C ASP A 338 -16.58 -6.15 -33.20
N ASN A 339 -17.46 -7.10 -33.53
CA ASN A 339 -18.34 -7.03 -34.71
C ASN A 339 -19.36 -5.88 -34.59
N LEU A 340 -20.02 -5.72 -33.44
CA LEU A 340 -20.94 -4.61 -33.21
C LEU A 340 -20.23 -3.24 -33.27
N CYS A 341 -19.01 -3.14 -32.73
CA CYS A 341 -18.17 -1.94 -32.84
C CYS A 341 -17.76 -1.63 -34.29
N ALA A 342 -17.46 -2.66 -35.10
CA ALA A 342 -17.20 -2.51 -36.52
C ALA A 342 -18.45 -2.00 -37.28
N GLN A 343 -19.62 -2.60 -37.04
CA GLN A 343 -20.90 -2.17 -37.62
C GLN A 343 -21.22 -0.71 -37.23
N GLN A 344 -21.07 -0.34 -35.96
CA GLN A 344 -21.27 1.03 -35.49
C GLN A 344 -20.33 2.00 -36.21
N THR A 345 -19.06 1.61 -36.40
CA THR A 345 -18.07 2.42 -37.12
C THR A 345 -18.45 2.64 -38.60
N GLU A 346 -19.06 1.65 -39.26
CA GLU A 346 -19.57 1.81 -40.63
C GLU A 346 -20.80 2.72 -40.69
N VAL A 347 -21.72 2.57 -39.73
CA VAL A 347 -22.90 3.43 -39.57
C VAL A 347 -22.47 4.89 -39.34
N ASP A 348 -21.51 5.14 -38.45
CA ASP A 348 -20.99 6.47 -38.15
C ASP A 348 -20.29 7.09 -39.37
N LYS A 349 -19.52 6.30 -40.13
CA LYS A 349 -18.94 6.74 -41.42
C LYS A 349 -20.03 7.15 -42.42
N PHE A 350 -21.08 6.34 -42.58
CA PHE A 350 -22.20 6.62 -43.47
C PHE A 350 -22.94 7.91 -43.08
N TYR A 351 -23.27 8.09 -41.79
CA TYR A 351 -23.93 9.30 -41.32
C TYR A 351 -23.02 10.53 -41.40
N SER A 352 -21.72 10.41 -41.13
CA SER A 352 -20.75 11.50 -41.30
C SER A 352 -20.67 11.97 -42.76
N GLN A 353 -20.56 11.05 -43.72
CA GLN A 353 -20.62 11.38 -45.15
C GLN A 353 -21.95 12.05 -45.54
N LYS A 354 -23.08 11.57 -45.00
CA LYS A 354 -24.40 12.16 -45.23
C LYS A 354 -24.51 13.59 -44.66
N ILE A 355 -23.94 13.84 -43.48
CA ILE A 355 -23.88 15.18 -42.86
C ILE A 355 -23.01 16.12 -43.71
N MET A 356 -21.82 15.68 -44.14
CA MET A 356 -20.97 16.46 -45.06
C MET A 356 -21.72 16.82 -46.36
N GLY A 357 -22.44 15.87 -46.96
CA GLY A 357 -23.25 16.09 -48.16
C GLY A 357 -24.45 17.04 -47.94
N LEU A 358 -25.02 17.08 -46.74
CA LEU A 358 -26.06 18.05 -46.36
C LEU A 358 -25.47 19.44 -46.13
N ASN A 359 -24.35 19.56 -45.41
CA ASN A 359 -23.67 20.83 -45.17
C ASN A 359 -23.27 21.50 -46.50
N LEU A 360 -22.71 20.74 -47.44
CA LEU A 360 -22.39 21.24 -48.78
C LEU A 360 -23.62 21.77 -49.54
N LYS A 361 -24.80 21.15 -49.37
CA LYS A 361 -26.06 21.66 -49.94
C LYS A 361 -26.53 22.94 -49.25
N VAL A 362 -26.37 23.04 -47.93
CA VAL A 362 -26.68 24.27 -47.17
C VAL A 362 -25.78 25.42 -47.68
N GLU A 363 -24.47 25.22 -47.78
CA GLU A 363 -23.55 26.23 -48.33
C GLU A 363 -23.89 26.65 -49.77
N GLN A 364 -24.38 25.74 -50.61
CA GLN A 364 -24.84 26.05 -51.96
C GLN A 364 -26.12 26.89 -51.95
N MET A 365 -27.06 26.57 -51.06
CA MET A 365 -28.29 27.35 -50.87
C MET A 365 -27.99 28.74 -50.30
N GLU A 366 -27.09 28.85 -49.33
CA GLU A 366 -26.65 30.13 -48.77
C GLU A 366 -25.94 31.01 -49.80
N ARG A 367 -25.08 30.43 -50.65
CA ARG A 367 -24.47 31.12 -51.79
C ARG A 367 -25.51 31.67 -52.75
N LYS A 368 -26.47 30.84 -53.19
CA LYS A 368 -27.59 31.29 -54.05
C LYS A 368 -28.40 32.40 -53.40
N ALA A 369 -28.80 32.23 -52.14
CA ALA A 369 -29.54 33.24 -51.39
C ALA A 369 -28.72 34.53 -51.13
N LYS A 370 -27.38 34.46 -51.11
CA LYS A 370 -26.51 35.64 -51.08
C LYS A 370 -26.50 36.35 -52.44
N GLU A 371 -26.32 35.62 -53.54
CA GLU A 371 -26.37 36.18 -54.90
C GLU A 371 -27.73 36.79 -55.24
N GLU A 372 -28.84 36.20 -54.79
CA GLU A 372 -30.19 36.75 -54.93
C GLU A 372 -30.38 38.02 -54.11
N ARG A 373 -29.91 38.04 -52.84
CA ARG A 373 -29.91 39.25 -52.01
C ARG A 373 -29.03 40.36 -52.60
N GLU A 374 -27.91 40.02 -53.22
CA GLU A 374 -27.06 41.00 -53.93
C GLU A 374 -27.72 41.51 -55.22
N ARG A 375 -28.37 40.65 -56.01
CA ARG A 375 -29.18 41.06 -57.17
C ARG A 375 -30.31 42.01 -56.76
N PHE A 376 -31.08 41.66 -55.72
CA PHE A 376 -32.14 42.51 -55.19
C PHE A 376 -31.60 43.85 -54.68
N ARG A 377 -30.45 43.86 -53.97
CA ARG A 377 -29.80 45.11 -53.55
C ARG A 377 -29.38 46.00 -54.73
N ARG A 378 -28.88 45.41 -55.83
CA ARG A 378 -28.55 46.17 -57.06
C ARG A 378 -29.80 46.77 -57.69
N GLN A 379 -30.88 46.00 -57.83
CA GLN A 379 -32.17 46.51 -58.32
C GLN A 379 -32.73 47.65 -57.45
N MET A 380 -32.67 47.51 -56.12
CA MET A 380 -33.10 48.56 -55.20
C MET A 380 -32.24 49.83 -55.32
N LEU A 381 -30.93 49.71 -55.53
CA LEU A 381 -30.03 50.85 -55.76
C LEU A 381 -30.28 51.51 -57.13
N GLU A 382 -30.51 50.72 -58.18
CA GLU A 382 -30.88 51.20 -59.52
C GLU A 382 -32.22 51.96 -59.48
N GLU A 383 -33.23 51.44 -58.77
CA GLU A 383 -34.48 52.16 -58.50
C GLU A 383 -34.26 53.44 -57.69
N GLU A 384 -33.42 53.42 -56.65
CA GLU A 384 -33.15 54.60 -55.84
C GLU A 384 -32.44 55.71 -56.64
N ILE A 385 -31.48 55.34 -57.50
CA ILE A 385 -30.83 56.24 -58.45
C ILE A 385 -31.86 56.79 -59.44
N ALA A 386 -32.68 55.95 -60.07
CA ALA A 386 -33.72 56.39 -61.00
C ALA A 386 -34.75 57.33 -60.34
N ARG A 387 -35.12 57.07 -59.08
CA ARG A 387 -35.97 57.98 -58.29
C ARG A 387 -35.28 59.32 -58.01
N LYS A 388 -33.99 59.33 -57.64
CA LYS A 388 -33.22 60.57 -57.44
C LYS A 388 -33.11 61.38 -58.73
N GLU A 389 -32.81 60.75 -59.86
CA GLU A 389 -32.79 61.43 -61.17
C GLU A 389 -34.17 61.95 -61.61
N ALA A 390 -35.26 61.27 -61.22
CA ALA A 390 -36.61 61.74 -61.49
C ALA A 390 -36.97 62.96 -60.61
N VAL A 391 -36.58 62.95 -59.34
CA VAL A 391 -36.72 64.10 -58.43
C VAL A 391 -35.90 65.28 -58.94
N GLU A 392 -34.62 65.09 -59.29
CA GLU A 392 -33.75 66.15 -59.81
C GLU A 392 -34.30 66.77 -61.12
N ARG A 393 -34.91 65.95 -61.99
CA ARG A 393 -35.62 66.43 -63.18
C ARG A 393 -36.83 67.30 -62.81
N LEU A 394 -37.63 66.87 -61.83
CA LEU A 394 -38.80 67.62 -61.35
C LEU A 394 -38.40 68.93 -60.64
N GLU A 395 -37.29 68.92 -59.88
CA GLU A 395 -36.73 70.11 -59.24
C GLU A 395 -36.27 71.13 -60.28
N LYS A 396 -35.48 70.72 -61.30
CA LYS A 396 -35.06 71.61 -62.40
C LYS A 396 -36.24 72.20 -63.16
N ASP A 397 -37.32 71.43 -63.37
CA ASP A 397 -38.54 71.95 -64.00
C ASP A 397 -39.36 72.86 -63.07
N PHE A 398 -39.35 72.62 -61.76
CA PHE A 398 -39.94 73.53 -60.77
C PHE A 398 -39.17 74.85 -60.71
N GLU A 399 -37.84 74.82 -60.70
CA GLU A 399 -36.98 76.01 -60.76
C GLU A 399 -37.22 76.82 -62.03
N ARG A 400 -37.29 76.18 -63.21
CA ARG A 400 -37.66 76.83 -64.47
C ARG A 400 -39.03 77.51 -64.39
N LYS A 401 -40.03 76.85 -63.79
CA LYS A 401 -41.38 77.42 -63.57
C LYS A 401 -41.36 78.59 -62.57
N GLN A 402 -40.56 78.50 -61.51
CA GLN A 402 -40.36 79.58 -60.53
C GLN A 402 -39.67 80.79 -61.16
N LEU A 403 -38.62 80.58 -61.96
CA LEU A 403 -37.92 81.65 -62.69
C LEU A 403 -38.87 82.35 -63.67
N LYS A 404 -39.67 81.57 -64.42
CA LYS A 404 -40.68 82.11 -65.33
C LYS A 404 -41.80 82.88 -64.59
N ARG A 405 -42.23 82.42 -63.41
CA ARG A 405 -43.14 83.18 -62.53
C ARG A 405 -42.51 84.49 -62.05
N LYS A 406 -41.23 84.49 -61.65
CA LYS A 406 -40.51 85.71 -61.23
C LYS A 406 -40.38 86.72 -62.39
N GLN A 407 -40.07 86.25 -63.60
CA GLN A 407 -40.03 87.09 -64.81
C GLN A 407 -41.40 87.72 -65.12
N LEU A 408 -42.47 86.92 -65.14
CA LEU A 408 -43.84 87.41 -65.36
C LEU A 408 -44.30 88.39 -64.27
N SER A 409 -43.95 88.14 -62.99
CA SER A 409 -44.23 89.07 -61.89
C SER A 409 -43.55 90.43 -62.10
N LEU A 410 -42.28 90.42 -62.52
CA LEU A 410 -41.51 91.63 -62.82
C LEU A 410 -42.08 92.40 -64.03
N GLU A 411 -42.56 91.70 -65.06
CA GLU A 411 -43.24 92.32 -66.21
C GLU A 411 -44.57 92.97 -65.83
N VAL A 412 -45.40 92.28 -65.02
CA VAL A 412 -46.64 92.85 -64.47
C VAL A 412 -46.35 94.09 -63.62
N GLN A 413 -45.32 94.05 -62.77
CA GLN A 413 -44.92 95.19 -61.94
C GLN A 413 -44.49 96.39 -62.80
N LYS A 414 -43.66 96.17 -63.83
CA LYS A 414 -43.28 97.22 -64.81
C LYS A 414 -44.48 97.76 -65.59
N ALA A 415 -45.47 96.93 -65.93
CA ALA A 415 -46.68 97.36 -66.61
C ALA A 415 -47.57 98.23 -65.70
N LEU A 416 -47.69 97.88 -64.42
CA LEU A 416 -48.40 98.67 -63.41
C LEU A 416 -47.71 100.03 -63.15
N GLU A 417 -46.38 100.08 -63.13
CA GLU A 417 -45.63 101.33 -63.02
C GLU A 417 -45.83 102.25 -64.24
N ARG A 418 -45.76 101.70 -65.46
CA ARG A 418 -46.08 102.47 -66.69
C ARG A 418 -47.49 103.06 -66.64
N ARG A 419 -48.46 102.30 -66.10
CA ARG A 419 -49.85 102.78 -65.91
C ARG A 419 -49.93 103.88 -64.85
N ARG A 420 -49.21 103.76 -63.72
CA ARG A 420 -49.13 104.80 -62.67
C ARG A 420 -48.43 106.08 -63.14
N VAL A 421 -47.45 105.99 -64.05
CA VAL A 421 -46.79 107.16 -64.65
C VAL A 421 -47.76 107.87 -65.61
N LYS A 422 -48.44 107.15 -66.51
CA LYS A 422 -49.47 107.74 -67.38
C LYS A 422 -50.59 108.42 -66.58
N LEU A 423 -51.09 107.79 -65.51
CA LEU A 423 -52.16 108.37 -64.71
C LEU A 423 -51.75 109.70 -64.05
N ARG A 424 -50.49 109.82 -63.61
CA ARG A 424 -49.94 111.09 -63.08
C ARG A 424 -49.83 112.15 -64.17
N GLN A 425 -49.32 111.79 -65.35
CA GLN A 425 -49.25 112.72 -66.49
C GLN A 425 -50.64 113.20 -66.95
N GLU A 426 -51.66 112.35 -66.91
CA GLU A 426 -53.05 112.71 -67.20
C GLU A 426 -53.67 113.62 -66.11
N GLN A 427 -53.31 113.44 -64.84
CA GLN A 427 -53.73 114.32 -63.75
C GLN A 427 -53.03 115.69 -63.79
N GLU A 428 -51.72 115.71 -64.03
CA GLU A 428 -50.93 116.94 -64.21
C GLU A 428 -51.43 117.75 -65.42
N ALA A 429 -51.74 117.08 -66.54
CA ALA A 429 -52.30 117.74 -67.72
C ALA A 429 -53.69 118.38 -67.46
N LYS A 430 -54.54 117.73 -66.66
CA LYS A 430 -55.84 118.29 -66.25
C LYS A 430 -55.68 119.52 -65.36
N LEU A 431 -54.83 119.43 -64.33
CA LEU A 431 -54.54 120.56 -63.44
C LEU A 431 -53.98 121.76 -64.22
N LEU A 432 -53.08 121.53 -65.17
CA LEU A 432 -52.54 122.58 -66.04
C LEU A 432 -53.61 123.21 -66.95
N GLN A 433 -54.64 122.46 -67.34
CA GLN A 433 -55.75 122.93 -68.17
C GLN A 433 -56.79 123.72 -67.36
N GLU A 434 -57.03 123.32 -66.11
CA GLU A 434 -57.86 124.07 -65.14
C GLU A 434 -57.18 125.37 -64.71
N GLN A 435 -55.87 125.36 -64.47
CA GLN A 435 -55.09 126.55 -64.15
C GLN A 435 -55.13 127.59 -65.28
N LYS A 436 -55.01 127.15 -66.54
CA LYS A 436 -55.16 128.04 -67.72
C LYS A 436 -56.57 128.63 -67.86
N ARG A 437 -57.62 127.93 -67.43
CA ARG A 437 -58.98 128.49 -67.37
C ARG A 437 -59.09 129.55 -66.28
N TYR A 438 -58.55 129.27 -65.10
CA TYR A 438 -58.53 130.21 -63.98
C TYR A 438 -57.78 131.50 -64.34
N ASP A 439 -56.60 131.40 -64.95
CA ASP A 439 -55.81 132.56 -65.38
C ASP A 439 -56.54 133.41 -66.44
N TYR A 440 -57.28 132.77 -67.36
CA TYR A 440 -58.10 133.47 -68.36
C TYR A 440 -59.30 134.21 -67.73
N GLU A 441 -60.01 133.59 -66.79
CA GLU A 441 -61.09 134.26 -66.05
C GLU A 441 -60.58 135.39 -65.15
N LEU A 442 -59.39 135.23 -64.55
CA LEU A 442 -58.75 136.26 -63.74
C LEU A 442 -58.30 137.46 -64.60
N ALA A 443 -57.77 137.21 -65.79
CA ALA A 443 -57.43 138.27 -66.75
C ALA A 443 -58.68 139.05 -67.21
N LYS A 444 -59.76 138.35 -67.56
CA LYS A 444 -61.03 138.96 -67.96
C LYS A 444 -61.63 139.85 -66.86
N LYS A 445 -61.59 139.41 -65.60
CA LYS A 445 -62.03 140.24 -64.47
C LYS A 445 -61.14 141.46 -64.25
N ARG A 446 -59.83 141.38 -64.53
CA ARG A 446 -58.93 142.55 -64.42
C ARG A 446 -59.22 143.62 -65.48
N GLU A 447 -59.59 143.25 -66.70
CA GLU A 447 -60.09 144.21 -67.70
C GLU A 447 -61.41 144.86 -67.26
N GLU A 448 -62.33 144.07 -66.67
CA GLU A 448 -63.62 144.58 -66.17
C GLU A 448 -63.43 145.57 -65.01
N TYR A 449 -62.53 145.29 -64.06
CA TYR A 449 -62.14 146.23 -63.00
C TYR A 449 -61.41 147.48 -63.53
N ALA A 450 -60.59 147.35 -64.58
CA ALA A 450 -59.94 148.50 -65.20
C ALA A 450 -60.96 149.45 -65.83
N ARG A 451 -61.97 148.91 -66.53
CA ARG A 451 -63.06 149.72 -67.14
C ARG A 451 -63.90 150.45 -66.10
N ILE A 452 -64.23 149.79 -64.99
CA ILE A 452 -64.97 150.38 -63.86
C ILE A 452 -64.13 151.49 -63.18
N ALA A 453 -62.81 151.31 -63.06
CA ALA A 453 -61.93 152.35 -62.52
C ALA A 453 -61.85 153.59 -63.45
N GLU A 454 -61.83 153.39 -64.77
CA GLU A 454 -61.78 154.48 -65.74
C GLU A 454 -63.11 155.25 -65.84
N GLU A 455 -64.25 154.55 -65.77
CA GLU A 455 -65.59 155.14 -65.65
C GLU A 455 -65.74 155.91 -64.30
N GLY A 456 -65.20 155.37 -63.21
CA GLY A 456 -65.19 156.03 -61.89
C GLY A 456 -64.34 157.30 -61.85
N GLN A 457 -63.17 157.30 -62.50
CA GLN A 457 -62.29 158.47 -62.53
C GLN A 457 -62.90 159.63 -63.35
N LYS A 458 -63.65 159.33 -64.42
CA LYS A 458 -64.46 160.34 -65.14
C LYS A 458 -65.53 160.97 -64.24
N ALA A 459 -66.29 160.14 -63.51
CA ALA A 459 -67.34 160.63 -62.62
C ALA A 459 -66.78 161.53 -61.49
N ILE A 460 -65.59 161.22 -60.97
CA ILE A 460 -64.91 162.05 -59.95
C ILE A 460 -64.53 163.43 -60.52
N ASN A 461 -63.99 163.49 -61.74
CA ASN A 461 -63.62 164.76 -62.37
C ASN A 461 -64.86 165.64 -62.66
N GLU A 462 -65.97 165.05 -63.13
CA GLU A 462 -67.25 165.75 -63.34
C GLU A 462 -67.94 166.22 -62.05
N LEU A 463 -67.63 165.60 -60.91
CA LEU A 463 -68.06 166.03 -59.58
C LEU A 463 -67.19 167.17 -59.05
N GLN A 464 -65.88 167.15 -59.32
CA GLN A 464 -64.96 168.22 -58.92
C GLN A 464 -65.28 169.55 -59.62
N GLU A 465 -65.63 169.55 -60.92
CA GLU A 465 -66.06 170.77 -61.60
C GLU A 465 -67.40 171.31 -61.07
N ARG A 466 -68.36 170.43 -60.73
CA ARG A 466 -69.64 170.84 -60.12
C ARG A 466 -69.48 171.43 -58.72
N VAL A 467 -68.67 170.80 -57.86
CA VAL A 467 -68.45 171.27 -56.48
C VAL A 467 -67.66 172.58 -56.44
N LEU A 468 -66.72 172.80 -57.36
CA LEU A 468 -66.02 174.09 -57.47
C LEU A 468 -66.89 175.22 -58.05
N ALA A 469 -67.97 174.89 -58.77
CA ALA A 469 -68.97 175.86 -59.23
C ALA A 469 -69.97 176.26 -58.13
N GLU A 470 -70.36 175.35 -57.25
CA GLU A 470 -71.36 175.63 -56.19
C GLU A 470 -70.79 176.29 -54.93
N MET A 471 -69.49 176.19 -54.63
CA MET A 471 -68.89 176.84 -53.45
C MET A 471 -68.58 178.35 -53.64
N ARG A 472 -69.55 179.09 -54.18
CA ARG A 472 -69.71 180.55 -53.97
C ARG A 472 -71.03 180.82 -53.22
N GLY A 473 -71.06 180.55 -51.92
CA GLY A 473 -72.24 180.90 -51.10
C GLY A 473 -72.24 180.35 -49.67
N ASN A 474 -71.74 181.16 -48.74
CA ASN A 474 -72.07 181.20 -47.30
C ASN A 474 -71.69 180.00 -46.39
N ASP A 475 -70.67 180.24 -45.57
CA ASP A 475 -70.76 180.30 -44.10
C ASP A 475 -71.47 179.17 -43.32
N LYS A 476 -70.70 178.16 -42.86
CA LYS A 476 -70.19 178.07 -41.45
C LYS A 476 -69.59 176.70 -41.10
N GLU A 477 -68.47 176.76 -40.35
CA GLU A 477 -67.95 175.83 -39.32
C GLU A 477 -67.94 174.28 -39.52
N GLY A 478 -66.74 173.70 -39.36
CA GLY A 478 -66.51 172.26 -39.09
C GLY A 478 -65.88 171.50 -40.28
N MET A 479 -64.56 171.32 -40.43
CA MET A 479 -63.50 171.02 -39.47
C MET A 479 -63.81 169.88 -38.48
N GLU A 480 -62.84 168.96 -38.33
CA GLU A 480 -62.65 168.05 -37.19
C GLU A 480 -63.54 166.79 -37.00
N VAL A 481 -63.85 166.04 -38.07
CA VAL A 481 -64.04 164.56 -37.97
C VAL A 481 -63.27 163.83 -39.08
N LEU A 482 -61.94 163.85 -39.07
CA LEU A 482 -61.05 162.97 -38.29
C LEU A 482 -60.85 161.55 -38.86
N ARG A 483 -59.79 161.38 -39.67
CA ARG A 483 -58.46 160.93 -39.17
C ARG A 483 -58.43 159.60 -38.38
N ARG A 484 -59.43 158.72 -38.51
CA ARG A 484 -59.44 157.31 -38.07
C ARG A 484 -60.13 156.53 -39.21
N ILE A 485 -59.61 155.43 -39.75
CA ILE A 485 -58.82 154.35 -39.14
C ILE A 485 -57.66 153.93 -40.06
N ARG A 486 -56.50 153.66 -39.45
CA ARG A 486 -55.33 152.96 -40.05
C ARG A 486 -55.24 151.56 -39.44
N MET A 487 -54.63 150.63 -40.20
CA MET A 487 -53.89 149.43 -39.74
C MET A 487 -54.67 148.32 -39.00
N ALA A 488 -54.44 147.05 -39.42
CA ALA A 488 -54.03 145.94 -38.54
C ALA A 488 -53.91 144.59 -39.30
N ASP A 489 -52.69 144.05 -39.33
CA ASP A 489 -52.27 142.72 -38.85
C ASP A 489 -52.50 141.37 -39.60
N SER A 490 -51.58 140.47 -39.22
CA SER A 490 -51.08 139.22 -39.82
C SER A 490 -51.25 138.00 -38.88
N VAL A 491 -50.68 136.83 -39.25
CA VAL A 491 -50.04 135.75 -38.40
C VAL A 491 -50.62 134.29 -38.48
N ALA A 492 -49.73 133.28 -38.30
CA ALA A 492 -49.89 131.87 -37.80
C ALA A 492 -50.32 130.68 -38.72
N GLU A 493 -49.96 129.38 -38.53
CA GLU A 493 -48.90 128.65 -37.75
C GLU A 493 -48.76 127.11 -38.14
N GLU A 494 -48.18 126.22 -37.29
CA GLU A 494 -47.42 124.96 -37.60
C GLU A 494 -47.99 123.55 -37.14
N ALA A 495 -47.25 122.44 -37.45
CA ALA A 495 -46.80 121.31 -36.54
C ALA A 495 -47.32 119.81 -36.53
N ALA A 496 -46.39 118.88 -36.12
CA ALA A 496 -46.50 117.54 -35.40
C ALA A 496 -46.96 116.18 -36.09
N THR A 497 -46.67 114.90 -35.67
CA THR A 497 -45.56 114.16 -34.94
C THR A 497 -45.60 112.57 -35.08
N GLU A 498 -44.68 111.83 -34.39
CA GLU A 498 -44.34 110.35 -34.26
C GLU A 498 -45.35 109.28 -33.71
N ASP A 499 -45.03 107.94 -33.79
CA ASP A 499 -45.11 106.99 -32.62
C ASP A 499 -44.37 105.57 -32.63
N LYS A 500 -44.18 105.00 -31.40
CA LYS A 500 -43.60 103.75 -30.73
C LYS A 500 -43.82 102.27 -31.26
N LYS A 501 -43.47 101.10 -30.60
CA LYS A 501 -42.36 100.51 -29.73
C LYS A 501 -42.77 99.13 -29.03
N LYS A 502 -41.83 98.20 -28.64
CA LYS A 502 -41.94 96.99 -27.69
C LYS A 502 -42.57 95.64 -28.19
N LYS A 503 -42.47 94.39 -27.59
CA LYS A 503 -41.58 93.61 -26.63
C LYS A 503 -41.98 92.06 -26.61
N GLU A 504 -41.28 91.22 -25.80
CA GLU A 504 -41.64 89.85 -25.24
C GLU A 504 -41.15 88.55 -25.96
N ALA A 505 -41.26 87.33 -25.36
CA ALA A 505 -40.48 86.70 -24.25
C ALA A 505 -40.95 85.24 -23.90
N THR A 506 -40.02 84.34 -23.49
CA THR A 506 -40.19 83.09 -22.65
C THR A 506 -41.10 81.89 -23.02
N VAL A 507 -40.51 80.68 -23.13
CA VAL A 507 -40.98 79.31 -22.70
C VAL A 507 -39.69 78.42 -22.52
N SER A 508 -39.29 77.93 -21.33
CA SER A 508 -39.51 76.57 -20.71
C SER A 508 -38.98 75.35 -21.52
N ALA A 509 -38.44 74.23 -20.97
CA ALA A 509 -37.93 73.79 -19.65
C ALA A 509 -37.02 72.53 -19.85
N VAL A 510 -35.97 72.26 -19.06
CA VAL A 510 -35.85 71.19 -18.00
C VAL A 510 -36.34 69.80 -18.48
N GLU A 511 -35.57 68.70 -18.51
CA GLU A 511 -34.92 68.02 -17.37
C GLU A 511 -33.93 66.91 -17.81
N SER A 512 -32.85 66.69 -17.06
CA SER A 512 -31.90 65.57 -17.22
C SER A 512 -32.36 64.30 -16.49
N SER A 513 -32.27 63.12 -17.14
CA SER A 513 -32.68 61.84 -16.54
C SER A 513 -31.85 61.45 -15.31
N LYS A 514 -32.50 60.81 -14.34
CA LYS A 514 -31.96 60.48 -13.01
C LYS A 514 -30.93 59.35 -13.02
N ASP A 515 -29.86 59.50 -12.23
CA ASP A 515 -28.91 58.44 -11.87
C ASP A 515 -29.45 57.55 -10.73
N ASP A 516 -30.11 56.44 -11.09
CA ASP A 516 -30.44 55.38 -10.12
C ASP A 516 -29.20 54.53 -9.81
N SER A 517 -28.37 55.07 -8.92
CA SER A 517 -27.16 54.46 -8.35
C SER A 517 -27.48 53.43 -7.26
N SER A 518 -28.25 52.40 -7.61
CA SER A 518 -28.67 51.31 -6.71
C SER A 518 -28.38 49.92 -7.29
N CYS A 519 -28.21 48.92 -6.44
CA CYS A 519 -28.01 47.53 -6.87
C CYS A 519 -29.33 46.93 -7.36
N VAL A 520 -29.38 46.43 -8.59
CA VAL A 520 -30.61 45.88 -9.23
C VAL A 520 -31.26 44.71 -8.45
N VAL A 521 -30.53 44.09 -7.52
CA VAL A 521 -31.02 42.95 -6.72
C VAL A 521 -31.45 43.34 -5.29
N CYS A 522 -30.98 44.46 -4.73
CA CYS A 522 -31.28 44.82 -3.33
C CYS A 522 -31.55 46.30 -3.05
N GLU A 523 -31.46 47.17 -4.07
CA GLU A 523 -31.73 48.61 -4.05
C GLU A 523 -30.89 49.46 -3.05
N GLU A 524 -30.14 48.82 -2.15
CA GLU A 524 -29.22 49.46 -1.21
C GLU A 524 -28.04 50.14 -1.94
N LYS A 525 -27.79 51.41 -1.59
CA LYS A 525 -26.57 52.13 -1.98
C LYS A 525 -25.38 51.60 -1.20
N LYS A 526 -24.45 50.94 -1.89
CA LYS A 526 -23.20 50.42 -1.29
C LYS A 526 -22.00 51.10 -1.92
N GLU A 527 -20.85 51.04 -1.27
CA GLU A 527 -19.65 51.74 -1.76
C GLU A 527 -19.06 51.10 -3.03
N TYR A 528 -19.29 49.80 -3.25
CA TYR A 528 -18.70 49.04 -4.35
C TYR A 528 -19.74 48.27 -5.19
N ARG A 529 -19.48 48.22 -6.49
CA ARG A 529 -20.16 47.40 -7.50
C ARG A 529 -19.22 46.36 -8.09
N VAL A 530 -19.81 45.34 -8.70
CA VAL A 530 -19.14 44.24 -9.39
C VAL A 530 -19.29 44.46 -10.88
N LEU A 531 -18.19 44.68 -11.59
CA LEU A 531 -18.14 44.73 -13.04
C LEU A 531 -17.88 43.34 -13.59
N LEU A 532 -18.80 42.87 -14.43
CA LEU A 532 -18.70 41.60 -15.14
C LEU A 532 -17.87 41.80 -16.41
N THR A 533 -16.72 41.15 -16.49
CA THR A 533 -15.70 41.45 -17.53
C THR A 533 -16.14 41.11 -18.94
N GLU A 534 -17.04 40.13 -19.08
CA GLU A 534 -17.50 39.54 -20.32
C GLU A 534 -18.61 40.36 -21.00
N CYS A 535 -19.38 41.14 -20.21
CA CYS A 535 -20.53 41.88 -20.70
C CYS A 535 -20.57 43.36 -20.29
N GLY A 536 -19.59 43.84 -19.51
CA GLY A 536 -19.48 45.24 -19.07
C GLY A 536 -20.55 45.72 -18.10
N HIS A 537 -21.46 44.85 -17.63
CA HIS A 537 -22.51 45.25 -16.69
C HIS A 537 -21.96 45.38 -15.27
N GLY A 538 -22.23 46.53 -14.64
CA GLY A 538 -21.74 46.90 -13.31
C GLY A 538 -22.85 47.04 -12.25
N ASN A 539 -24.02 46.43 -12.43
CA ASN A 539 -25.24 46.83 -11.70
C ASN A 539 -25.52 46.00 -10.43
N LEU A 540 -24.55 45.21 -9.98
CA LEU A 540 -24.60 44.35 -8.81
C LEU A 540 -23.66 44.84 -7.72
N CYS A 541 -24.09 44.83 -6.45
CA CYS A 541 -23.17 44.99 -5.33
C CYS A 541 -22.47 43.65 -5.00
N CYS A 542 -21.30 43.71 -4.36
CA CYS A 542 -20.51 42.51 -4.04
C CYS A 542 -21.26 41.48 -3.19
N LYS A 543 -22.15 41.92 -2.29
CA LYS A 543 -22.96 41.01 -1.47
C LYS A 543 -23.90 40.17 -2.34
N CYS A 544 -24.69 40.82 -3.20
CA CYS A 544 -25.64 40.14 -4.07
C CYS A 544 -24.94 39.23 -5.11
N TRP A 545 -23.74 39.59 -5.56
CA TRP A 545 -22.94 38.70 -6.40
C TRP A 545 -22.53 37.42 -5.67
N ASN A 546 -22.03 37.53 -4.44
CA ASN A 546 -21.66 36.37 -3.63
C ASN A 546 -22.90 35.50 -3.30
N ASP A 547 -24.06 36.12 -3.03
CA ASP A 547 -25.32 35.41 -2.82
C ASP A 547 -25.79 34.64 -4.07
N ILE A 548 -25.49 35.14 -5.29
CA ILE A 548 -25.75 34.44 -6.55
C ILE A 548 -24.79 33.25 -6.74
N LEU A 549 -23.49 33.44 -6.46
CA LEU A 549 -22.50 32.36 -6.54
C LEU A 549 -22.86 31.19 -5.59
N ALA A 550 -23.14 31.49 -4.31
CA ALA A 550 -23.51 30.48 -3.32
C ALA A 550 -24.76 29.68 -3.73
N LYS A 551 -25.78 30.34 -4.30
CA LYS A 551 -26.98 29.66 -4.84
C LYS A 551 -26.65 28.79 -6.05
N ASN A 552 -25.75 29.22 -6.93
CA ASN A 552 -25.33 28.43 -8.08
C ASN A 552 -24.52 27.20 -7.67
N GLU A 553 -23.64 27.31 -6.66
CA GLU A 553 -22.92 26.18 -6.08
C GLU A 553 -23.89 25.15 -5.47
N GLU A 554 -24.89 25.61 -4.70
CA GLU A 554 -25.93 24.73 -4.14
C GLU A 554 -26.76 24.04 -5.24
N THR A 555 -27.04 24.74 -6.35
CA THR A 555 -27.80 24.22 -7.49
C THR A 555 -26.98 23.20 -8.29
N ASN A 556 -25.71 23.50 -8.54
CA ASN A 556 -24.76 22.60 -9.23
C ASN A 556 -24.53 21.31 -8.41
N ALA A 557 -24.43 21.43 -7.08
CA ALA A 557 -24.32 20.28 -6.17
C ALA A 557 -25.57 19.37 -6.24
N LYS A 558 -26.77 19.96 -6.30
CA LYS A 558 -28.04 19.19 -6.42
C LYS A 558 -28.19 18.50 -7.78
N HIS A 559 -27.72 19.11 -8.87
CA HIS A 559 -27.97 18.62 -10.23
C HIS A 559 -26.80 17.89 -10.91
N LYS A 560 -25.63 17.76 -10.26
CA LYS A 560 -24.41 17.15 -10.82
C LYS A 560 -24.02 17.67 -12.22
N LYS A 561 -24.29 18.94 -12.47
CA LYS A 561 -23.90 19.67 -13.70
C LYS A 561 -23.29 20.99 -13.28
N SER A 562 -22.17 21.36 -13.89
CA SER A 562 -21.56 22.68 -13.73
C SER A 562 -22.30 23.68 -14.62
N MET A 563 -23.28 24.41 -14.07
CA MET A 563 -23.81 25.61 -14.71
C MET A 563 -22.97 26.82 -14.27
N GLU A 564 -22.44 27.54 -15.24
CA GLU A 564 -21.73 28.81 -15.02
C GLU A 564 -22.70 29.89 -14.49
N PRO A 565 -22.24 30.84 -13.66
CA PRO A 565 -23.05 31.98 -13.27
C PRO A 565 -23.42 32.85 -14.48
N ILE A 566 -24.66 33.30 -14.51
CA ILE A 566 -25.25 34.03 -15.63
C ILE A 566 -25.53 35.47 -15.18
N CYS A 567 -25.16 36.45 -16.01
CA CYS A 567 -25.46 37.86 -15.75
C CYS A 567 -26.99 38.08 -15.67
N PRO A 568 -27.53 38.64 -14.56
CA PRO A 568 -28.97 38.86 -14.45
C PRO A 568 -29.50 39.92 -15.43
N THR A 569 -28.65 40.84 -15.91
CA THR A 569 -29.04 41.91 -16.84
C THR A 569 -29.18 41.42 -18.28
N CYS A 570 -28.18 40.69 -18.81
CA CYS A 570 -28.09 40.34 -20.24
C CYS A 570 -28.00 38.84 -20.53
N ARG A 571 -28.03 37.99 -19.50
CA ARG A 571 -27.93 36.52 -19.57
C ARG A 571 -26.65 35.96 -20.19
N THR A 572 -25.57 36.73 -20.27
CA THR A 572 -24.23 36.24 -20.66
C THR A 572 -23.66 35.35 -19.55
N PRO A 573 -23.10 34.16 -19.86
CA PRO A 573 -22.31 33.36 -18.91
C PRO A 573 -21.04 34.09 -18.47
N ILE A 574 -20.63 33.90 -17.23
CA ILE A 574 -19.49 34.56 -16.59
C ILE A 574 -18.49 33.47 -16.24
N VAL A 575 -17.32 33.54 -16.88
CA VAL A 575 -16.30 32.48 -16.93
C VAL A 575 -15.01 32.93 -16.21
N LYS A 576 -14.88 34.22 -15.88
CA LYS A 576 -13.69 34.84 -15.29
C LYS A 576 -13.99 35.62 -14.02
N ASP A 577 -12.92 35.97 -13.31
CA ASP A 577 -12.96 36.80 -12.10
C ASP A 577 -13.63 38.16 -12.36
N VAL A 578 -14.46 38.57 -11.41
CA VAL A 578 -15.19 39.85 -11.48
C VAL A 578 -14.40 40.97 -10.82
N VAL A 579 -14.50 42.19 -11.37
CA VAL A 579 -13.74 43.35 -10.87
C VAL A 579 -14.60 44.15 -9.89
N ARG A 580 -14.09 44.38 -8.67
CA ARG A 580 -14.73 45.24 -7.66
C ARG A 580 -14.36 46.71 -7.90
N ILE A 581 -15.33 47.55 -8.22
CA ILE A 581 -15.14 48.97 -8.56
C ILE A 581 -15.98 49.84 -7.59
N PRO A 582 -15.46 50.97 -7.07
CA PRO A 582 -16.28 51.93 -6.32
C PRO A 582 -17.40 52.53 -7.19
N TRP A 583 -18.58 52.78 -6.61
CA TRP A 583 -19.69 53.44 -7.34
C TRP A 583 -19.37 54.87 -7.79
N LYS A 584 -18.38 55.53 -7.17
CA LYS A 584 -17.95 56.90 -7.52
C LYS A 584 -17.07 56.99 -8.78
N ILE A 585 -16.70 55.87 -9.40
CA ILE A 585 -15.97 55.87 -10.67
C ILE A 585 -16.98 55.79 -11.81
N TYR A 586 -17.25 56.96 -12.39
CA TYR A 586 -17.92 57.11 -13.69
C TYR A 586 -17.01 56.59 -14.80
N LEU A 587 -17.60 55.87 -15.75
CA LEU A 587 -17.02 55.48 -17.04
C LEU A 587 -17.71 56.30 -18.13
#